data_AF-A0A8T6WZZ7-F1
#
_entry.id   AF-A0A8T6WZZ7-F1
#
_cell.length_a   1.000
_cell.length_b   1.000
_cell.length_c   1.000
_cell.angle_alpha   90.00
_cell.angle_beta   90.00
_cell.angle_gamma   90.00
#
_symmetry.space_group_name_H-M   'P 1'
#
loop_
_entity.id
_entity.type
_entity.pdbx_description
1 polymer ?
#
loop_
_entity_poly.entity_id
_entity_poly.type
_entity_poly.pdbx_seq_one_letter_code
_entity_poly.pdbx_strand_id
1 'polypeptide(L)'
;MDVRGYSEVLFEELYPGIDLVYRMTGAGLKYEFLVSPGADPTSISVHVEGHTSLRTDGSTLVIGTGLADIVDSGLDVFYADGDGERLR
;
A
#
# COMPACT_ATOMS: atom_id res chain seq x y z
N MET A 1 -9.32 -10.29 27.74
CA MET A 1 -9.55 -8.92 27.24
C MET A 1 -9.62 -9.03 25.73
N ASP A 2 -10.84 -9.03 25.17
CA ASP A 2 -11.08 -9.20 23.73
C ASP A 2 -10.88 -7.84 23.06
N VAL A 3 -9.67 -7.58 22.58
CA VAL A 3 -9.40 -6.43 21.73
C VAL A 3 -9.74 -6.83 20.31
N ARG A 4 -10.89 -6.36 19.82
CA ARG A 4 -11.23 -6.44 18.40
C ARG A 4 -10.26 -5.53 17.66
N GLY A 5 -9.15 -6.11 17.21
CA GLY A 5 -8.22 -5.42 16.32
C GLY A 5 -8.99 -5.02 15.07
N TYR A 6 -8.94 -3.73 14.71
CA TYR A 6 -9.40 -3.30 13.41
C TYR A 6 -8.43 -3.89 12.38
N SER A 7 -8.86 -4.95 11.70
CA SER A 7 -8.05 -5.65 10.71
C SER A 7 -7.81 -4.80 9.46
N GLU A 8 -8.63 -3.78 9.26
CA GLU A 8 -8.63 -2.93 8.07
C GLU A 8 -8.97 -1.48 8.44
N VAL A 9 -8.29 -0.54 7.79
CA VAL A 9 -8.56 0.90 7.83
C VAL A 9 -8.72 1.38 6.39
N LEU A 10 -9.86 2.00 6.08
CA LEU A 10 -10.14 2.59 4.77
C LEU A 10 -10.02 4.12 4.86
N PHE A 11 -9.25 4.70 3.96
CA PHE A 11 -9.21 6.13 3.68
C PHE A 11 -9.85 6.36 2.31
N GLU A 12 -11.10 6.82 2.33
CA GLU A 12 -11.86 7.15 1.13
C GLU A 12 -11.35 8.46 0.52
N GLU A 13 -11.23 8.49 -0.81
CA GLU A 13 -10.79 9.65 -1.60
C GLU A 13 -9.51 10.33 -1.05
N LEU A 14 -8.53 9.53 -0.61
CA LEU A 14 -7.23 10.04 -0.18
C LEU A 14 -6.58 10.92 -1.27
N TYR A 15 -6.78 10.51 -2.52
CA TYR A 15 -6.65 11.37 -3.69
C TYR A 15 -7.97 11.33 -4.48
N PRO A 16 -8.25 12.30 -5.37
CA PRO A 16 -9.46 12.30 -6.19
C PRO A 16 -9.63 10.98 -6.95
N GLY A 17 -10.65 10.20 -6.58
CA GLY A 17 -10.94 8.87 -7.15
C GLY A 17 -9.98 7.76 -6.75
N ILE A 18 -9.18 7.92 -5.69
CA ILE A 18 -8.26 6.91 -5.18
C ILE A 18 -8.45 6.72 -3.68
N ASP A 19 -8.81 5.50 -3.28
CA ASP A 19 -8.92 5.10 -1.88
C ASP A 19 -7.62 4.39 -1.43
N LEU A 20 -7.32 4.47 -0.14
CA LEU A 20 -6.22 3.73 0.49
C LEU A 20 -6.77 2.77 1.54
N VAL A 21 -6.49 1.48 1.36
CA VAL A 21 -6.85 0.44 2.31
C VAL A 21 -5.59 -0.03 3.03
N TYR A 22 -5.55 0.12 4.34
CA TYR A 22 -4.52 -0.50 5.19
C TYR A 22 -5.06 -1.78 5.82
N ARG A 23 -4.28 -2.87 5.73
CA ARG A 23 -4.60 -4.16 6.35
C ARG A 23 -3.50 -4.56 7.33
N MET A 24 -3.89 -4.91 8.55
CA MET A 24 -2.98 -5.50 9.52
C MET A 24 -2.96 -7.02 9.33
N THR A 25 -1.83 -7.57 8.90
CA THR A 25 -1.64 -9.01 8.72
C THR A 25 -0.69 -9.56 9.78
N GLY A 26 -0.66 -10.88 9.97
CA GLY A 26 0.32 -11.53 10.85
C GLY A 26 1.78 -11.31 10.42
N ALA A 27 2.01 -10.88 9.17
CA ALA A 27 3.33 -10.55 8.63
C ALA A 27 3.65 -9.04 8.71
N GLY A 28 2.74 -8.22 9.25
CA GLY A 28 2.89 -6.76 9.34
C GLY A 28 1.78 -5.98 8.63
N LEU A 29 1.98 -4.67 8.52
CA LEU A 29 1.07 -3.74 7.86
C LEU A 29 1.22 -3.85 6.33
N LYS A 30 0.10 -3.98 5.62
CA LYS A 30 0.02 -3.92 4.16
C LYS A 30 -0.93 -2.82 3.71
N TYR A 31 -0.73 -2.30 2.51
CA TYR A 31 -1.58 -1.26 1.93
C TYR A 31 -1.91 -1.54 0.47
N GLU A 32 -3.08 -1.06 0.04
CA GLU A 32 -3.58 -1.17 -1.33
C GLU A 32 -4.17 0.20 -1.74
N PHE A 33 -3.76 0.72 -2.90
CA PHE A 33 -4.38 1.89 -3.52
C PHE A 33 -5.45 1.45 -4.51
N LEU A 34 -6.71 1.79 -4.26
CA LEU A 34 -7.83 1.48 -5.15
C LEU A 34 -8.08 2.67 -6.07
N VAL A 35 -7.59 2.59 -7.30
CA VAL A 35 -7.72 3.66 -8.31
C VAL A 35 -9.00 3.45 -9.11
N SER A 36 -9.93 4.40 -9.02
CA SER A 36 -11.17 4.38 -9.81
C SER A 36 -10.88 4.65 -11.29
N PRO A 37 -11.73 4.16 -12.21
CA PRO A 37 -11.61 4.47 -13.63
C PRO A 37 -11.54 5.97 -13.88
N GLY A 38 -10.50 6.44 -14.57
CA GLY A 38 -10.29 7.85 -14.89
C GLY A 38 -9.61 8.68 -13.79
N ALA A 39 -9.34 8.11 -12.61
CA ALA A 39 -8.47 8.74 -11.62
C ALA A 39 -7.01 8.73 -12.10
N ASP A 40 -6.23 9.72 -11.68
CA ASP A 40 -4.82 9.85 -12.08
C ASP A 40 -3.89 9.19 -11.05
N PRO A 41 -3.29 8.01 -11.35
CA PRO A 41 -2.44 7.29 -10.40
C PRO A 41 -1.09 7.99 -10.15
N THR A 42 -0.68 8.93 -11.01
CA THR A 42 0.59 9.66 -10.85
C THR A 42 0.57 10.62 -9.67
N SER A 43 -0.63 10.90 -9.15
CA SER A 43 -0.85 11.70 -7.95
C SER A 43 -0.45 10.98 -6.65
N ILE A 44 -0.32 9.64 -6.67
CA ILE A 44 0.04 8.86 -5.49
C ILE A 44 1.50 9.12 -5.13
N SER A 45 1.72 9.67 -3.94
CA SER A 45 3.07 9.86 -3.38
C SER A 45 3.16 9.28 -1.98
N VAL A 46 4.26 8.60 -1.69
CA VAL A 46 4.56 8.04 -0.37
C VAL A 46 5.80 8.73 0.17
N HIS A 47 5.65 9.40 1.32
CA HIS A 47 6.75 9.99 2.05
C HIS A 47 7.05 9.13 3.28
N VAL A 48 8.29 8.68 3.41
CA VAL A 48 8.76 7.88 4.54
C VAL A 48 9.66 8.75 5.40
N GLU A 49 9.29 8.99 6.65
CA GLU A 49 10.13 9.71 7.62
C GLU A 49 10.93 8.74 8.50
N GLY A 50 12.07 9.19 9.04
CA GLY A 50 12.93 8.37 9.92
C GLY A 50 13.75 7.29 9.23
N HIS A 51 13.75 7.25 7.90
CA HIS A 51 14.62 6.38 7.12
C HIS A 51 16.05 6.92 7.06
N THR A 52 17.03 6.03 7.09
CA THR A 52 18.45 6.31 6.80
C THR A 52 18.77 6.01 5.34
N SER A 53 18.03 5.10 4.71
CA SER A 53 18.11 4.86 3.27
C SER A 53 16.78 4.33 2.72
N LEU A 54 16.53 4.57 1.43
CA LEU A 54 15.38 4.06 0.70
C LEU A 54 15.88 3.43 -0.59
N ARG A 55 15.53 2.17 -0.84
CA ARG A 55 15.93 1.44 -2.06
C ARG A 55 14.79 0.60 -2.58
N THR A 56 14.66 0.52 -3.89
CA THR A 56 13.69 -0.34 -4.58
C THR A 56 14.44 -1.44 -5.32
N ASP A 57 14.04 -2.70 -5.10
CA ASP A 57 14.57 -3.88 -5.79
C ASP A 57 13.38 -4.67 -6.37
N GLY A 58 13.13 -4.48 -7.67
CA GLY A 58 11.94 -5.04 -8.33
C GLY A 58 10.64 -4.57 -7.68
N SER A 59 9.84 -5.52 -7.18
CA SER A 59 8.58 -5.27 -6.45
C SER A 59 8.76 -5.17 -4.93
N THR A 60 10.00 -4.95 -4.47
CA THR A 60 10.32 -4.78 -3.05
C THR A 60 10.86 -3.38 -2.77
N LEU A 61 10.26 -2.70 -1.81
CA LEU A 61 10.78 -1.47 -1.22
C LEU A 61 11.50 -1.81 0.08
N VAL A 62 12.79 -1.46 0.16
CA VAL A 62 13.63 -1.61 1.36
C VAL A 62 13.84 -0.24 1.98
N ILE A 63 13.37 -0.09 3.20
CA ILE A 63 13.48 1.13 4.00
C ILE A 63 14.47 0.84 5.13
N GLY A 64 15.68 1.34 4.99
CA GLY A 64 16.68 1.24 6.05
C GLY A 64 16.35 2.21 7.18
N THR A 65 16.18 1.71 8.40
CA THR A 65 16.06 2.54 9.61
C THR A 65 17.25 2.30 10.53
N GLY A 66 17.51 3.20 11.48
CA GLY A 66 18.64 3.06 12.42
C GLY A 66 18.58 1.83 13.34
N LEU A 67 17.43 1.13 13.38
CA LEU A 67 17.21 -0.06 14.22
C LEU A 67 17.22 -1.37 13.40
N ALA A 68 16.54 -1.37 12.25
CA ALA A 68 16.46 -2.51 11.34
C ALA A 68 15.93 -2.06 9.96
N ASP A 69 16.15 -2.89 8.94
CA ASP A 69 15.53 -2.68 7.64
C ASP A 69 14.05 -3.11 7.68
N ILE A 70 13.18 -2.25 7.19
CA ILE A 70 11.77 -2.56 6.91
C ILE A 70 11.69 -2.95 5.44
N VAL A 71 11.17 -4.14 5.17
CA VAL A 71 11.05 -4.68 3.82
C VAL A 71 9.58 -4.80 3.46
N ASP A 72 9.17 -4.05 2.43
CA ASP A 72 7.84 -4.12 1.86
C ASP A 72 7.89 -4.79 0.48
N SER A 73 7.60 -6.09 0.44
CA SER A 73 7.62 -6.92 -0.77
C SER A 73 6.22 -7.21 -1.33
N GLY A 74 6.14 -7.52 -2.62
CA GLY A 74 4.87 -7.85 -3.28
C GLY A 74 4.05 -6.60 -3.59
N LEU A 75 4.73 -5.53 -4.01
CA LEU A 75 4.10 -4.35 -4.59
C LEU A 75 3.59 -4.73 -5.98
N ASP A 76 2.39 -5.27 -6.01
CA ASP A 76 1.69 -5.68 -7.21
C ASP A 76 0.69 -4.61 -7.63
N VAL A 77 0.59 -4.36 -8.95
CA VAL A 77 -0.38 -3.45 -9.53
C VAL A 77 -1.40 -4.27 -10.29
N PHE A 78 -2.67 -4.14 -9.91
CA PHE A 78 -3.79 -4.79 -10.56
C PHE A 78 -4.63 -3.74 -11.30
N TYR A 79 -4.99 -4.03 -12.54
CA TYR A 79 -5.93 -3.24 -13.33
C TYR A 79 -7.13 -4.13 -13.62
N ALA A 80 -8.32 -3.74 -13.18
CA ALA A 80 -9.56 -4.35 -13.64
C ALA A 80 -10.04 -3.54 -14.85
N ASP A 81 -9.88 -4.08 -16.06
CA ASP A 81 -10.66 -3.61 -17.21
C ASP A 81 -12.15 -3.87 -16.89
N GLY A 82 -13.06 -3.07 -17.43
CA GLY A 82 -14.46 -2.89 -16.97
C GLY A 82 -15.37 -4.13 -16.90
N ASP A 83 -14.83 -5.33 -17.07
CA ASP A 83 -15.45 -6.64 -16.95
C ASP A 83 -14.91 -7.45 -15.75
N GLY A 84 -14.64 -6.81 -14.60
CA GLY A 84 -14.59 -7.46 -13.27
C GLY A 84 -13.63 -8.66 -13.07
N GLU A 85 -12.72 -8.95 -14.00
CA GLU A 85 -11.84 -10.12 -13.88
C GLU A 85 -10.48 -9.72 -13.30
N ARG A 86 -10.16 -10.33 -12.15
CA ARG A 86 -8.92 -10.12 -11.40
C ARG A 86 -7.81 -10.90 -12.07
N LEU A 87 -7.01 -10.26 -12.93
CA LEU A 87 -5.84 -10.88 -13.54
C LEU A 87 -4.65 -10.80 -12.57
N ARG A 88 -4.09 -11.97 -12.25
CA ARG A 88 -2.92 -12.17 -11.36
C ARG A 88 -1.60 -11.86 -12.05
#